data_AF-A0A928MGP2-F1
#
_entry.id   AF-A0A928MGP2-F1
#
_cell.length_a   1.000
_cell.length_b   1.000
_cell.length_c   1.000
_cell.angle_alpha   90.00
_cell.angle_beta   90.00
_cell.angle_gamma   90.00
#
_symmetry.space_group_name_H-M   'P 1'
#
loop_
_entity.id
_entity.type
_entity.pdbx_description
1 polymer ?
#
loop_
_entity_poly.entity_id
_entity_poly.type
_entity_poly.pdbx_seq_one_letter_code
_entity_poly.pdbx_strand_id
1 'polypeptide(L)'
;MKKLLSVILCLVMVCALLPAAALAADIPEIKVTAPAPMGGKGPDDAKPVLTTTGMHIYAWDWRDSKGNVLSSYSTFKGGETYTLTVVVASTDKFVAGTTKAYINDTEVTWEAFGVDSAKFKADFTAEVEPHIPEIKVTAPTPMGGKGPDDAKPVLTTTGMHIYAWDWRDSEGNVLNSYSTFKGGETYTLTVVVASTDKFVAG
;
A
#
# COMPACT_ATOMS: atom_id res chain seq x y z
N MET A 1 6.25 -55.69 -43.59
CA MET A 1 7.03 -55.15 -42.44
C MET A 1 8.06 -54.08 -42.82
N LYS A 2 8.90 -54.25 -43.87
CA LYS A 2 9.93 -53.24 -44.24
C LYS A 2 9.39 -51.84 -44.59
N LYS A 3 8.19 -51.73 -45.19
CA LYS A 3 7.57 -50.43 -45.51
C LYS A 3 7.06 -49.66 -44.28
N LEU A 4 6.65 -50.36 -43.22
CA LEU A 4 6.17 -49.75 -41.99
C LEU A 4 7.33 -49.13 -41.18
N LEU A 5 8.48 -49.82 -41.16
CA LEU A 5 9.70 -49.33 -40.50
C LEU A 5 10.24 -48.04 -41.14
N SER A 6 10.18 -47.95 -42.47
CA SER A 6 10.66 -46.77 -43.23
C SER A 6 9.83 -45.51 -42.95
N VAL A 7 8.51 -45.66 -42.83
CA VAL A 7 7.60 -44.54 -42.52
C VAL A 7 7.78 -44.04 -41.08
N ILE A 8 7.97 -44.95 -40.13
CA ILE A 8 8.24 -44.58 -38.73
C ILE A 8 9.60 -43.88 -38.60
N LEU A 9 10.63 -44.34 -39.32
CA LEU A 9 11.95 -43.72 -39.29
C LEU A 9 11.93 -42.30 -39.90
N CYS A 10 11.19 -42.08 -41.00
CA CYS A 10 10.97 -40.74 -41.54
C CYS A 10 10.21 -39.84 -40.57
N LEU A 11 9.19 -40.36 -39.87
CA LEU A 11 8.41 -39.57 -38.90
C LEU A 11 9.28 -39.13 -37.70
N VAL A 12 10.13 -40.02 -37.20
CA VAL A 12 11.07 -39.71 -36.10
C VAL A 12 12.14 -38.71 -36.54
N MET A 13 12.67 -38.82 -37.77
CA MET A 13 13.62 -37.82 -38.29
C MET A 13 12.96 -36.46 -38.53
N VAL A 14 11.71 -36.41 -38.98
CA VAL A 14 10.96 -35.15 -39.15
C VAL A 14 10.65 -34.52 -37.79
N CYS A 15 10.31 -35.31 -36.77
CA CYS A 15 10.13 -34.80 -35.40
C CYS A 15 11.46 -34.35 -34.74
N ALA A 16 12.60 -34.96 -35.10
CA ALA A 16 13.92 -34.58 -34.60
C ALA A 16 14.57 -33.40 -35.34
N LEU A 17 14.04 -33.04 -36.52
CA LEU A 17 14.46 -31.89 -37.33
C LEU A 17 13.57 -30.66 -37.15
N LEU A 18 12.47 -30.75 -36.40
CA LEU A 18 11.79 -29.55 -35.94
C LEU A 18 12.77 -28.83 -35.03
N PRO A 19 13.22 -27.61 -35.38
CA PRO A 19 13.90 -26.79 -34.41
C PRO A 19 12.96 -26.70 -33.22
N ALA A 20 13.46 -26.91 -32.00
CA ALA A 20 12.76 -26.48 -30.79
C ALA A 20 12.68 -24.94 -30.73
N ALA A 21 12.47 -24.26 -31.87
CA ALA A 21 11.78 -23.01 -31.93
C ALA A 21 10.35 -23.32 -31.50
N ALA A 22 10.15 -23.44 -30.19
CA ALA A 22 8.90 -22.99 -29.61
C ALA A 22 8.63 -21.64 -30.28
N LEU A 23 7.57 -21.55 -31.09
CA LEU A 23 7.12 -20.27 -31.59
C LEU A 23 6.89 -19.45 -30.33
N ALA A 24 7.76 -18.46 -30.07
CA ALA A 24 7.53 -17.49 -29.02
C ALA A 24 6.14 -16.93 -29.27
N ALA A 25 5.23 -17.10 -28.31
CA ALA A 25 3.89 -16.57 -28.46
C ALA A 25 3.98 -15.05 -28.41
N ASP A 26 3.08 -14.36 -29.10
CA ASP A 26 2.96 -12.92 -28.92
C ASP A 26 2.31 -12.66 -27.56
N ILE A 27 2.89 -11.75 -26.77
CA ILE A 27 2.31 -11.33 -25.49
C ILE A 27 1.23 -10.29 -25.79
N PRO A 28 -0.06 -10.57 -25.52
CA PRO A 28 -1.11 -9.61 -25.81
C PRO A 28 -1.12 -8.46 -24.77
N GLU A 29 -0.91 -8.79 -23.49
CA GLU A 29 -1.07 -7.85 -22.39
C GLU A 29 -0.03 -8.05 -21.28
N ILE A 30 0.53 -6.96 -20.79
CA ILE A 30 1.36 -6.89 -19.58
C ILE A 30 0.53 -6.21 -18.50
N LYS A 31 0.28 -6.88 -17.38
CA LYS A 31 -0.48 -6.33 -16.25
C LYS A 31 0.37 -6.27 -15.00
N VAL A 32 0.55 -5.06 -14.51
CA VAL A 32 1.22 -4.76 -13.25
C VAL A 32 0.23 -4.08 -12.31
N THR A 33 0.31 -4.43 -11.04
CA THR A 33 -0.38 -3.75 -9.95
C THR A 33 0.66 -3.12 -9.04
N ALA A 34 0.40 -1.93 -8.55
CA ALA A 34 1.29 -1.24 -7.61
C ALA A 34 0.44 -0.51 -6.56
N PRO A 35 0.71 -0.67 -5.26
CA PRO A 35 0.08 0.15 -4.24
C PRO A 35 0.38 1.63 -4.50
N ALA A 36 -0.57 2.51 -4.18
CA ALA A 36 -0.30 3.94 -4.20
C ALA A 36 0.81 4.27 -3.18
N PRO A 37 1.76 5.17 -3.52
CA PRO A 37 2.72 5.64 -2.54
C PRO A 37 1.99 6.38 -1.42
N MET A 38 2.50 6.30 -0.19
CA MET A 38 1.90 6.93 0.98
C MET A 38 2.95 7.74 1.72
N GLY A 39 2.59 8.95 2.15
CA GLY A 39 3.45 9.82 2.94
C GLY A 39 4.09 9.08 4.12
N GLY A 40 5.39 9.29 4.34
CA GLY A 40 6.13 8.64 5.42
C GLY A 40 6.48 7.16 5.18
N LYS A 41 5.96 6.53 4.10
CA LYS A 41 6.32 5.16 3.69
C LYS A 41 7.45 5.15 2.67
N GLY A 42 8.16 4.02 2.60
CA GLY A 42 9.29 3.85 1.69
C GLY A 42 8.87 3.27 0.33
N PRO A 43 9.73 3.34 -0.69
CA PRO A 43 9.48 2.73 -2.01
C PRO A 43 9.12 1.25 -1.97
N ASP A 44 9.68 0.48 -1.02
CA ASP A 44 9.41 -0.95 -0.87
C ASP A 44 7.98 -1.26 -0.39
N ASP A 45 7.34 -0.33 0.32
CA ASP A 45 5.92 -0.45 0.71
C ASP A 45 4.98 -0.34 -0.53
N ALA A 46 5.45 0.28 -1.60
CA ALA A 46 4.74 0.48 -2.87
C ALA A 46 5.35 -0.37 -4.01
N LYS A 47 5.83 -1.57 -3.68
CA LYS A 47 6.46 -2.48 -4.66
C LYS A 47 5.44 -2.97 -5.71
N PRO A 48 5.76 -2.91 -7.01
CA PRO A 48 4.90 -3.45 -8.06
C PRO A 48 4.89 -4.99 -8.06
N VAL A 49 3.75 -5.55 -8.46
CA VAL A 49 3.52 -6.98 -8.65
C VAL A 49 3.00 -7.21 -10.06
N LEU A 50 3.65 -8.12 -10.79
CA LEU A 50 3.22 -8.56 -12.10
C LEU A 50 2.19 -9.68 -11.97
N THR A 51 1.08 -9.58 -12.71
CA THR A 51 0.00 -10.58 -12.68
C THR A 51 -0.11 -11.40 -13.96
N THR A 52 0.54 -10.99 -15.05
CA THR A 52 0.59 -11.80 -16.27
C THR A 52 1.56 -12.98 -16.11
N THR A 53 1.12 -14.19 -16.48
CA THR A 53 1.92 -15.43 -16.45
C THR A 53 3.02 -15.45 -17.51
N GLY A 54 4.13 -16.14 -17.26
CA GLY A 54 5.23 -16.29 -18.22
C GLY A 54 6.17 -15.09 -18.32
N MET A 55 6.04 -14.15 -17.39
CA MET A 55 6.85 -12.93 -17.30
C MET A 55 7.34 -12.72 -15.87
N HIS A 56 8.35 -11.87 -15.71
CA HIS A 56 8.80 -11.41 -14.38
C HIS A 56 9.22 -9.94 -14.42
N ILE A 57 9.11 -9.25 -13.28
CA ILE A 57 9.67 -7.91 -13.13
C ILE A 57 11.19 -8.07 -13.01
N TYR A 58 11.93 -7.52 -13.98
CA TYR A 58 13.38 -7.49 -13.98
C TYR A 58 13.92 -6.38 -13.08
N ALA A 59 13.31 -5.20 -13.18
CA ALA A 59 13.68 -4.03 -12.37
C ALA A 59 12.47 -3.11 -12.18
N TRP A 60 12.49 -2.34 -11.11
CA TRP A 60 11.56 -1.25 -10.87
C TRP A 60 12.23 -0.18 -10.02
N ASP A 61 11.79 1.06 -10.20
CA ASP A 61 12.21 2.19 -9.37
C ASP A 61 11.09 3.22 -9.23
N TRP A 62 11.06 3.90 -8.09
CA TRP A 62 10.25 5.10 -7.89
C TRP A 62 11.12 6.34 -8.11
N ARG A 63 10.57 7.34 -8.79
CA ARG A 63 11.24 8.61 -9.05
C ARG A 63 10.46 9.78 -8.51
N ASP A 64 11.17 10.77 -7.99
CA ASP A 64 10.57 12.06 -7.62
C ASP A 64 10.18 12.87 -8.87
N SER A 65 9.50 14.00 -8.67
CA SER A 65 9.08 14.92 -9.73
C SER A 65 10.24 15.55 -10.52
N LYS A 66 11.49 15.42 -10.04
CA LYS A 66 12.71 15.86 -10.73
C LYS A 66 13.37 14.72 -11.52
N GLY A 67 12.81 13.51 -11.47
CA GLY A 67 13.31 12.32 -12.15
C GLY A 67 14.40 11.56 -11.38
N ASN A 68 14.70 11.94 -10.14
CA ASN A 68 15.69 11.25 -9.31
C ASN A 68 15.11 9.94 -8.78
N VAL A 69 15.89 8.86 -8.85
CA VAL A 69 15.53 7.57 -8.26
C VAL A 69 15.54 7.67 -6.74
N LEU A 70 14.45 7.25 -6.11
CA LEU A 70 14.35 7.11 -4.66
C LEU A 70 15.16 5.90 -4.19
N SER A 71 15.90 6.09 -3.10
CA SER A 71 16.59 4.99 -2.42
C SER A 71 15.64 4.22 -1.50
N SER A 72 16.03 3.04 -1.04
CA SER A 72 15.28 2.28 -0.02
C SER A 72 15.17 3.00 1.34
N TYR A 73 15.98 4.03 1.59
CA TYR A 73 15.92 4.87 2.79
C TYR A 73 15.08 6.13 2.61
N SER A 74 14.60 6.41 1.39
CA SER A 74 13.75 7.56 1.10
C SER A 74 12.33 7.29 1.57
N THR A 75 11.59 8.35 1.86
CA THR A 75 10.15 8.28 2.15
C THR A 75 9.39 9.14 1.15
N PHE A 76 8.21 8.70 0.75
CA PHE A 76 7.30 9.56 0.01
C PHE A 76 6.83 10.72 0.88
N LYS A 77 6.58 11.86 0.25
CA LYS A 77 5.91 13.01 0.87
C LYS A 77 4.47 13.04 0.40
N GLY A 78 3.54 13.07 1.34
CA GLY A 78 2.11 13.14 1.04
C GLY A 78 1.78 14.34 0.15
N GLY A 79 0.95 14.12 -0.87
CA GLY A 79 0.53 15.11 -1.85
C GLY A 79 1.51 15.35 -3.01
N GLU A 80 2.74 14.82 -2.97
CA GLU A 80 3.67 14.91 -4.11
C GLU A 80 3.42 13.82 -5.16
N THR A 81 3.73 14.11 -6.42
CA THR A 81 3.66 13.13 -7.51
C THR A 81 5.00 12.44 -7.72
N TYR A 82 4.95 11.12 -7.88
CA TYR A 82 6.08 10.23 -8.12
C TYR A 82 5.81 9.37 -9.36
N THR A 83 6.87 9.02 -10.08
CA THR A 83 6.78 8.15 -11.24
C THR A 83 7.29 6.76 -10.88
N LEU A 84 6.45 5.73 -11.03
CA LEU A 84 6.89 4.34 -11.02
C LEU A 84 7.41 3.97 -12.40
N THR A 85 8.64 3.48 -12.47
CA THR A 85 9.21 2.86 -13.67
C THR A 85 9.29 1.35 -13.44
N VAL A 86 8.79 0.55 -14.39
CA VAL A 86 8.84 -0.91 -14.32
C VAL A 86 9.46 -1.46 -15.60
N VAL A 87 10.35 -2.44 -15.45
CA VAL A 87 10.93 -3.24 -16.53
C VAL A 87 10.47 -4.68 -16.33
N VAL A 88 9.74 -5.21 -17.31
CA VAL A 88 9.26 -6.59 -17.34
C VAL A 88 10.01 -7.36 -18.41
N ALA A 89 10.47 -8.56 -18.07
CA ALA A 89 11.12 -9.48 -18.99
C ALA A 89 10.23 -10.71 -19.26
N SER A 90 10.34 -11.25 -20.47
CA SER A 90 9.62 -12.46 -20.90
C SER A 90 10.51 -13.36 -21.76
N THR A 91 10.21 -14.65 -21.80
CA THR A 91 10.75 -15.54 -22.83
C THR A 91 10.02 -15.41 -24.17
N ASP A 92 8.82 -14.83 -24.14
CA ASP A 92 7.99 -14.56 -25.30
C ASP A 92 8.26 -13.15 -25.87
N LYS A 93 7.72 -12.85 -27.06
CA LYS A 93 8.02 -11.60 -27.75
C LYS A 93 7.02 -10.50 -27.39
N PHE A 94 7.56 -9.32 -27.11
CA PHE A 94 6.80 -8.07 -27.09
C PHE A 94 6.67 -7.52 -28.51
N VAL A 95 5.45 -7.24 -28.95
CA VAL A 95 5.16 -6.74 -30.30
C VAL A 95 4.62 -5.32 -30.21
N ALA A 96 5.41 -4.35 -30.65
CA ALA A 96 5.00 -2.94 -30.66
C ALA A 96 3.69 -2.75 -31.46
N GLY A 97 2.74 -2.01 -30.87
CA GLY A 97 1.42 -1.77 -31.46
C GLY A 97 0.40 -2.90 -31.28
N THR A 98 0.81 -4.07 -30.77
CA THR A 98 -0.10 -5.18 -30.43
C THR A 98 -0.10 -5.45 -28.94
N THR A 99 1.08 -5.57 -28.32
CA THR A 99 1.20 -5.73 -26.87
C THR A 99 0.77 -4.44 -26.18
N LYS A 100 -0.16 -4.58 -25.24
CA LYS A 100 -0.60 -3.50 -24.35
C LYS A 100 0.01 -3.66 -22.97
N ALA A 101 0.27 -2.55 -22.28
CA ALA A 101 0.78 -2.56 -20.92
C ALA A 101 -0.19 -1.81 -20.01
N TYR A 102 -0.38 -2.33 -18.80
CA TYR A 102 -1.30 -1.78 -17.80
C TYR A 102 -0.61 -1.67 -16.45
N ILE A 103 -0.82 -0.55 -15.77
CA ILE A 103 -0.56 -0.39 -14.34
C ILE A 103 -1.89 -0.03 -13.66
N ASN A 104 -2.32 -0.83 -12.68
CA ASN A 104 -3.61 -0.66 -11.99
C ASN A 104 -4.77 -0.45 -12.97
N ASP A 105 -4.88 -1.35 -13.95
CA ASP A 105 -5.90 -1.35 -15.02
C ASP A 105 -5.89 -0.11 -15.94
N THR A 106 -4.93 0.80 -15.78
CA THR A 106 -4.73 1.95 -16.66
C THR A 106 -3.72 1.60 -17.75
N GLU A 107 -4.11 1.74 -19.02
CA GLU A 107 -3.22 1.51 -20.16
C GLU A 107 -2.08 2.54 -20.15
N VAL A 108 -0.84 2.06 -20.23
CA VAL A 108 0.37 2.89 -20.24
C VAL A 108 1.15 2.67 -21.52
N THR A 109 1.91 3.69 -21.93
CA THR A 109 2.87 3.54 -23.01
C THR A 109 4.09 2.75 -22.52
N TRP A 110 4.65 1.93 -23.41
CA TRP A 110 5.83 1.15 -23.14
C TRP A 110 6.83 1.28 -24.29
N GLU A 111 8.10 1.05 -23.98
CA GLU A 111 9.20 1.00 -24.94
C GLU A 111 9.99 -0.30 -24.78
N ALA A 112 10.58 -0.78 -25.88
CA ALA A 112 11.46 -1.95 -25.81
C ALA A 112 12.71 -1.62 -24.98
N PHE A 113 13.09 -2.52 -24.09
CA PHE A 113 14.26 -2.42 -23.23
C PHE A 113 15.15 -3.64 -23.42
N GLY A 114 15.84 -3.72 -24.56
CA GLY A 114 16.52 -4.94 -24.98
C GLY A 114 15.60 -5.85 -25.81
N VAL A 115 16.02 -7.10 -26.00
CA VAL A 115 15.36 -8.03 -26.95
C VAL A 115 14.10 -8.66 -26.36
N ASP A 116 14.09 -8.83 -25.04
CA ASP A 116 13.15 -9.67 -24.29
C ASP A 116 12.58 -8.94 -23.07
N SER A 117 12.64 -7.60 -23.06
CA SER A 117 12.07 -6.79 -21.98
C SER A 117 11.37 -5.54 -22.49
N ALA A 118 10.35 -5.11 -21.75
CA ALA A 118 9.58 -3.90 -21.97
C ALA A 118 9.68 -2.99 -20.75
N LYS A 119 9.84 -1.69 -20.98
CA LYS A 119 9.88 -0.67 -19.93
C LYS A 119 8.67 0.26 -20.07
N PHE A 120 8.00 0.54 -18.96
CA PHE A 120 6.85 1.43 -18.92
C PHE A 120 6.79 2.19 -17.60
N LYS A 121 5.97 3.24 -17.56
CA LYS A 121 5.87 4.16 -16.43
C LYS A 121 4.45 4.62 -16.17
N ALA A 122 4.17 4.93 -14.91
CA ALA A 122 2.94 5.58 -14.47
C ALA A 122 3.24 6.58 -13.36
N ASP A 123 2.48 7.67 -13.33
CA ASP A 123 2.58 8.70 -12.29
C ASP A 123 1.52 8.46 -11.22
N PHE A 124 1.90 8.67 -9.97
CA PHE A 124 1.05 8.50 -8.79
C PHE A 124 1.23 9.69 -7.87
N THR A 125 0.12 10.20 -7.32
CA THR A 125 0.18 11.16 -6.21
C THR A 125 0.23 10.39 -4.90
N ALA A 126 1.24 10.66 -4.08
CA ALA A 126 1.37 10.03 -2.77
C ALA A 126 0.22 10.44 -1.87
N GLU A 127 -0.45 9.47 -1.26
CA GLU A 127 -1.50 9.73 -0.29
C GLU A 127 -0.90 10.44 0.93
N VAL A 128 -1.63 11.41 1.49
CA VAL A 128 -1.22 12.06 2.73
C VAL A 128 -1.43 11.07 3.87
N GLU A 129 -0.38 10.78 4.65
CA GLU A 129 -0.53 9.93 5.85
C GLU A 129 -1.61 10.57 6.74
N PRO A 130 -2.66 9.82 7.11
CA PRO A 130 -3.69 10.36 7.99
C PRO A 130 -3.03 10.75 9.31
N HIS A 131 -3.11 12.04 9.63
CA HIS A 131 -2.65 12.59 10.89
C HIS A 131 -3.85 13.15 11.63
N ILE A 132 -3.85 13.00 12.95
CA ILE A 132 -4.85 13.62 13.82
C ILE A 132 -4.32 15.00 14.22
N PRO A 133 -4.86 16.10 13.68
CA PRO A 133 -4.34 17.43 13.98
C PRO A 133 -4.73 17.93 15.37
N GLU A 134 -5.84 17.43 15.92
CA GLU A 134 -6.40 17.92 17.18
C GLU A 134 -7.20 16.84 17.90
N ILE A 135 -6.99 16.70 19.21
CA ILE A 135 -7.75 15.79 20.08
C ILE A 135 -8.75 16.63 20.88
N LYS A 136 -10.05 16.42 20.64
CA LYS A 136 -11.14 17.13 21.31
C LYS A 136 -11.86 16.23 22.29
N VAL A 137 -11.56 16.41 23.57
CA VAL A 137 -12.26 15.77 24.68
C VAL A 137 -13.06 16.81 25.44
N THR A 138 -14.34 16.55 25.65
CA THR A 138 -15.19 17.32 26.57
C THR A 138 -15.68 16.41 27.69
N ALA A 139 -15.97 16.97 28.86
CA ALA A 139 -16.58 16.24 29.96
C ALA A 139 -17.61 17.16 30.66
N PRO A 140 -18.76 16.62 31.11
CA PRO A 140 -19.67 17.38 31.96
C PRO A 140 -18.96 17.84 33.24
N THR A 141 -19.33 19.02 33.74
CA THR A 141 -18.83 19.52 35.03
C THR A 141 -19.26 18.57 36.15
N PRO A 142 -18.34 18.12 37.02
CA PRO A 142 -18.71 17.31 38.18
C PRO A 142 -19.64 18.11 39.11
N MET A 143 -20.77 17.52 39.46
CA MET A 143 -21.79 18.15 40.30
C MET A 143 -21.97 17.38 41.61
N GLY A 144 -22.14 18.11 42.71
CA GLY A 144 -22.39 17.52 44.03
C GLY A 144 -23.50 16.46 44.02
N GLY A 145 -23.23 15.29 44.59
CA GLY A 145 -24.15 14.16 44.65
C GLY A 145 -24.24 13.31 43.39
N LYS A 146 -23.55 13.68 42.30
CA LYS A 146 -23.42 12.87 41.08
C LYS A 146 -22.17 11.99 41.11
N GLY A 147 -22.21 10.87 40.39
CA GLY A 147 -21.09 9.94 40.31
C GLY A 147 -20.17 10.24 39.11
N PRO A 148 -18.99 9.60 39.06
CA PRO A 148 -18.07 9.72 37.92
C PRO A 148 -18.71 9.41 36.56
N ASP A 149 -19.64 8.44 36.50
CA ASP A 149 -20.32 8.04 35.27
C ASP A 149 -21.27 9.13 34.72
N ASP A 150 -21.83 9.99 35.60
CA ASP A 150 -22.63 11.15 35.18
C ASP A 150 -21.75 12.23 34.52
N ALA A 151 -20.44 12.20 34.75
CA ALA A 151 -19.45 13.13 34.21
C ALA A 151 -18.47 12.41 33.24
N LYS A 152 -18.97 11.41 32.51
CA LYS A 152 -18.19 10.66 31.53
C LYS A 152 -17.67 11.57 30.41
N PRO A 153 -16.37 11.52 30.06
CA PRO A 153 -15.84 12.27 28.93
C PRO A 153 -16.38 11.76 27.58
N VAL A 154 -16.48 12.67 26.63
CA VAL A 154 -16.85 12.44 25.24
C VAL A 154 -15.71 12.91 24.35
N LEU A 155 -15.31 12.05 23.41
CA LEU A 155 -14.32 12.35 22.39
C LEU A 155 -15.03 12.60 21.06
N THR A 156 -14.73 13.73 20.41
CA THR A 156 -15.35 14.12 19.13
C THR A 156 -14.38 14.08 17.95
N THR A 157 -13.11 13.76 18.18
CA THR A 157 -12.12 13.58 17.12
C THR A 157 -12.36 12.26 16.36
N THR A 158 -12.59 12.34 15.05
CA THR A 158 -12.71 11.18 14.14
C THR A 158 -11.46 10.33 14.15
N GLY A 159 -11.60 9.00 14.05
CA GLY A 159 -10.46 8.07 14.03
C GLY A 159 -9.86 7.78 15.41
N MET A 160 -10.52 8.24 16.48
CA MET A 160 -10.09 8.03 17.85
C MET A 160 -11.20 7.45 18.73
N HIS A 161 -10.82 6.84 19.84
CA HIS A 161 -11.73 6.43 20.90
C HIS A 161 -11.12 6.66 22.28
N ILE A 162 -11.97 6.78 23.30
CA ILE A 162 -11.53 6.80 24.70
C ILE A 162 -11.27 5.34 25.10
N TYR A 163 -10.02 5.04 25.44
CA TYR A 163 -9.59 3.73 25.91
C TYR A 163 -9.87 3.56 27.41
N ALA A 164 -9.54 4.59 28.20
CA ALA A 164 -9.77 4.63 29.63
C ALA A 164 -9.98 6.07 30.11
N TRP A 165 -10.64 6.23 31.25
CA TRP A 165 -10.76 7.50 31.94
C TRP A 165 -10.99 7.27 33.44
N ASP A 166 -10.54 8.20 34.26
CA ASP A 166 -10.77 8.20 35.70
C ASP A 166 -10.86 9.63 36.25
N TRP A 167 -11.77 9.82 37.21
CA TRP A 167 -11.81 11.02 38.04
C TRP A 167 -11.02 10.78 39.33
N ARG A 168 -10.28 11.80 39.76
CA ARG A 168 -9.55 11.81 41.02
C ARG A 168 -9.95 12.98 41.89
N ASP A 169 -10.01 12.76 43.19
CA ASP A 169 -10.18 13.84 44.16
C ASP A 169 -8.92 14.70 44.30
N SER A 170 -8.99 15.72 45.16
CA SER A 170 -7.89 16.65 45.44
C SER A 170 -6.69 16.00 46.12
N GLU A 171 -6.85 14.81 46.70
CA GLU A 171 -5.78 14.00 47.29
C GLU A 171 -5.16 13.04 46.27
N GLY A 172 -5.71 12.95 45.06
CA GLY A 172 -5.24 12.09 43.98
C GLY A 172 -5.83 10.67 43.99
N ASN A 173 -6.80 10.39 44.87
CA ASN A 173 -7.47 9.10 44.96
C ASN A 173 -8.43 8.92 43.78
N VAL A 174 -8.42 7.74 43.16
CA VAL A 174 -9.35 7.40 42.07
C VAL A 174 -10.76 7.20 42.61
N LEU A 175 -11.72 7.90 42.01
CA LEU A 175 -13.14 7.74 42.28
C LEU A 175 -13.67 6.53 41.51
N ASN A 176 -14.44 5.68 42.20
CA ASN A 176 -15.09 4.51 41.59
C ASN A 176 -16.58 4.78 41.35
N SER A 177 -17.30 3.79 40.82
CA SER A 177 -18.74 3.91 40.49
C SER A 177 -19.65 4.15 41.71
N TYR A 178 -19.15 3.99 42.94
CA TYR A 178 -19.88 4.26 44.18
C TYR A 178 -19.53 5.62 44.79
N SER A 179 -18.52 6.30 44.27
CA SER A 179 -18.14 7.63 44.70
C SER A 179 -19.15 8.68 44.22
N THR A 180 -19.29 9.75 44.98
CA THR A 180 -20.03 10.94 44.55
C THR A 180 -19.14 12.17 44.65
N PHE A 181 -19.24 13.06 43.68
CA PHE A 181 -18.64 14.38 43.81
C PHE A 181 -19.28 15.13 44.99
N LYS A 182 -18.45 15.82 45.75
CA LYS A 182 -18.85 16.82 46.75
C LYS A 182 -18.83 18.19 46.09
N GLY A 183 -19.85 18.99 46.34
CA GLY A 183 -19.94 20.35 45.79
C GLY A 183 -18.85 21.26 46.35
N GLY A 184 -18.26 22.10 45.50
CA GLY A 184 -17.19 23.04 45.88
C GLY A 184 -15.78 22.45 45.89
N GLU A 185 -15.62 21.15 45.69
CA GLU A 185 -14.31 20.50 45.61
C GLU A 185 -13.71 20.54 44.20
N THR A 186 -12.40 20.41 44.10
CA THR A 186 -11.66 20.29 42.83
C THR A 186 -11.38 18.82 42.53
N TYR A 187 -11.57 18.43 41.27
CA TYR A 187 -11.31 17.07 40.78
C TYR A 187 -10.45 17.12 39.53
N THR A 188 -9.69 16.06 39.30
CA THR A 188 -8.88 15.88 38.09
C THR A 188 -9.47 14.76 37.25
N LEU A 189 -9.72 15.02 35.97
CA LEU A 189 -10.07 13.99 35.00
C LEU A 189 -8.82 13.59 34.21
N THR A 190 -8.47 12.31 34.25
CA THR A 190 -7.48 11.72 33.35
C THR A 190 -8.21 10.99 32.24
N VAL A 191 -7.84 11.24 30.97
CA VAL A 191 -8.40 10.56 29.81
C VAL A 191 -7.28 9.96 28.98
N VAL A 192 -7.37 8.65 28.73
CA VAL A 192 -6.50 7.93 27.81
C VAL A 192 -7.26 7.73 26.52
N VAL A 193 -6.79 8.36 25.46
CA VAL A 193 -7.33 8.21 24.10
C VAL A 193 -6.41 7.33 23.27
N ALA A 194 -7.00 6.57 22.35
CA ALA A 194 -6.29 5.74 21.40
C ALA A 194 -6.77 6.03 19.98
N SER A 195 -5.88 5.82 19.01
CA SER A 195 -6.18 5.93 17.59
C SER A 195 -5.62 4.74 16.83
N THR A 196 -6.25 4.41 15.70
CA THR A 196 -5.68 3.53 14.69
C THR A 196 -4.65 4.26 13.81
N ASP A 197 -4.69 5.59 13.81
CA ASP A 197 -3.76 6.45 13.08
C ASP A 197 -2.58 6.83 13.98
N LYS A 198 -1.45 7.20 13.36
CA LYS A 198 -0.28 7.62 14.13
C LYS A 198 -0.44 9.04 14.67
N PHE A 199 0.00 9.25 15.90
CA PHE A 199 0.22 10.59 16.43
C PHE A 199 1.51 11.15 15.84
N VAL A 200 1.46 12.38 15.33
CA VAL A 200 2.67 13.17 15.08
C VAL A 200 2.86 14.05 16.32
N ALA A 201 3.94 13.81 17.08
CA ALA A 201 4.32 14.73 18.13
C ALA A 201 4.73 16.07 17.48
N GLY A 202 4.02 17.14 17.86
CA GLY A 202 4.36 18.51 17.45
C GLY A 202 5.59 19.06 18.13
#